data_AF-A0A2D9QTQ6-F1
#
_entry.id   AF-A0A2D9QTQ6-F1
#
_cell.length_a   1.000
_cell.length_b   1.000
_cell.length_c   1.000
_cell.angle_alpha   90.00
_cell.angle_beta   90.00
_cell.angle_gamma   90.00
#
_symmetry.space_group_name_H-M   'P 1'
#
loop_
_entity.id
_entity.type
_entity.pdbx_description
1 polymer ?
#
loop_
_entity_poly.entity_id
_entity_poly.type
_entity_poly.pdbx_seq_one_letter_code
_entity_poly.pdbx_strand_id
1 'polypeptide(L)'
;MKLCVINIAGQIFLDNFSNPFHCLDEILKEVSVQTEHIILDFHAEATSEKIAMGWYADGRVSAVIGTHTHIQTADDRILHQGTAYVTDVGMTGPYDSVIGTNKEDVLYRFTTMLPVRYKVAQEEVVLCGVVLDLDDKNGNAKSIERVQIPL
;
A
#
# COMPACT_ATOMS: atom_id res chain seq x y z
N MET A 1 -15.02 -18.84 4.17
CA MET A 1 -14.12 -17.73 4.53
C MET A 1 -14.77 -16.43 4.11
N LYS A 2 -14.76 -15.41 4.97
CA LYS A 2 -15.18 -14.04 4.63
C LYS A 2 -13.92 -13.18 4.69
N LEU A 3 -13.64 -12.37 3.66
CA LEU A 3 -12.50 -11.46 3.65
C LEU A 3 -12.99 -10.03 3.80
N CYS A 4 -12.47 -9.31 4.79
CA CYS A 4 -12.69 -7.87 4.92
C CYS A 4 -11.53 -7.13 4.25
N VAL A 5 -11.85 -6.13 3.43
CA VAL A 5 -10.86 -5.24 2.81
C VAL A 5 -11.15 -3.82 3.28
N ILE A 6 -10.16 -3.20 3.88
CA ILE A 6 -10.21 -1.84 4.42
C ILE A 6 -9.25 -0.97 3.62
N ASN A 7 -9.67 0.25 3.28
CA ASN A 7 -8.78 1.26 2.70
C ASN A 7 -8.76 2.48 3.61
N ILE A 8 -7.55 2.95 3.98
CA ILE A 8 -7.33 4.13 4.81
C ILE A 8 -6.24 4.99 4.19
N ALA A 9 -6.47 6.31 4.15
CA ALA A 9 -5.46 7.28 3.71
C ALA A 9 -4.60 7.78 4.87
N GLY A 10 -3.29 7.93 4.65
CA GLY A 10 -2.37 8.62 5.56
C GLY A 10 -2.53 10.15 5.52
N GLN A 11 -1.77 10.84 6.38
CA GLN A 11 -1.85 12.30 6.52
C GLN A 11 -0.52 13.01 6.22
N ILE A 12 0.61 12.37 6.49
CA ILE A 12 1.90 13.04 6.40
C ILE A 12 2.23 13.24 4.91
N PHE A 13 2.42 14.49 4.51
CA PHE A 13 2.60 14.96 3.12
C PHE A 13 1.36 14.82 2.22
N LEU A 14 0.20 14.49 2.79
CA LEU A 14 -1.09 14.41 2.12
C LEU A 14 -2.05 15.48 2.66
N ASP A 15 -3.31 15.42 2.22
CA ASP A 15 -4.37 16.30 2.71
C ASP A 15 -4.71 16.02 4.18
N ASN A 16 -5.37 16.99 4.81
CA ASN A 16 -5.74 16.91 6.22
C ASN A 16 -7.02 16.09 6.42
N PHE A 17 -6.87 14.76 6.48
CA PHE A 17 -7.96 13.81 6.77
C PHE A 17 -8.18 13.59 8.28
N SER A 18 -9.17 12.77 8.64
CA SER A 18 -9.30 12.21 9.99
C SER A 18 -8.09 11.34 10.35
N ASN A 19 -7.80 11.18 11.65
CA ASN A 19 -6.67 10.37 12.11
C ASN A 19 -6.83 8.90 11.64
N PRO A 20 -5.87 8.35 10.87
CA PRO A 20 -6.01 7.02 10.28
C PRO A 20 -5.95 5.88 11.31
N PHE A 21 -5.23 6.08 12.41
CA PHE A 21 -5.11 5.09 13.48
C PHE A 21 -6.43 4.92 14.23
N HIS A 22 -7.09 6.03 14.57
CA HIS A 22 -8.42 5.99 15.19
C HIS A 22 -9.48 5.46 14.21
N CYS A 23 -9.35 5.78 12.92
CA CYS A 23 -10.25 5.25 11.90
C CYS A 23 -10.18 3.71 11.83
N LEU A 24 -8.96 3.15 11.84
CA LEU A 24 -8.77 1.70 11.91
C LEU A 24 -9.45 1.09 13.14
N ASP A 25 -9.26 1.68 14.33
CA ASP A 25 -9.88 1.18 15.55
C ASP A 25 -11.40 1.12 15.49
N GLU A 26 -12.04 2.18 14.99
CA GLU A 26 -13.51 2.21 14.85
C GLU A 26 -14.02 1.17 13.86
N ILE A 27 -13.33 0.97 12.74
CA ILE A 27 -13.69 -0.07 11.76
C ILE A 27 -13.53 -1.46 12.38
N LEU A 28 -12.42 -1.72 13.07
CA LEU A 28 -12.13 -3.04 13.66
C LEU A 28 -13.17 -3.45 14.70
N LYS A 29 -13.77 -2.51 15.45
CA LYS A 29 -14.87 -2.82 16.40
C LYS A 29 -16.06 -3.49 15.72
N GLU A 30 -16.33 -3.18 14.46
CA GLU A 30 -17.46 -3.72 13.70
C GLU A 30 -17.10 -4.99 12.92
N VAL A 31 -15.90 -5.04 12.33
CA VAL A 31 -15.56 -6.11 11.38
C VAL A 31 -14.92 -7.33 12.04
N SER A 32 -14.23 -7.18 13.17
CA SER A 32 -13.50 -8.29 13.80
C SER A 32 -14.42 -9.38 14.34
N VAL A 33 -15.67 -9.04 14.69
CA VAL A 33 -16.68 -10.03 15.10
C VAL A 33 -17.23 -10.85 13.92
N GLN A 34 -16.99 -10.41 12.69
CA GLN A 34 -17.50 -11.04 11.47
C GLN A 34 -16.46 -11.91 10.78
N THR A 35 -15.18 -11.54 10.88
CA THR A 35 -14.07 -12.30 10.30
C THR A 35 -12.72 -11.90 10.93
N GLU A 36 -11.81 -12.87 11.01
CA GLU A 36 -10.40 -12.68 11.35
C GLU A 36 -9.55 -12.38 10.09
N HIS A 37 -10.10 -12.59 8.89
CA HIS A 37 -9.41 -12.33 7.62
C HIS A 37 -9.61 -10.88 7.19
N ILE A 38 -8.64 -10.02 7.50
CA ILE A 38 -8.74 -8.56 7.30
C ILE A 38 -7.48 -8.06 6.58
N ILE A 39 -7.65 -7.41 5.44
CA ILE A 39 -6.57 -6.76 4.70
C ILE A 39 -6.78 -5.24 4.77
N LEU A 40 -5.75 -4.52 5.19
CA LEU A 40 -5.68 -3.07 5.16
C LEU A 40 -4.80 -2.61 3.99
N ASP A 41 -5.39 -1.92 3.01
CA ASP A 41 -4.68 -1.03 2.09
C ASP A 41 -4.47 0.32 2.79
N PHE A 42 -3.20 0.68 3.03
CA PHE A 42 -2.84 1.94 3.65
C PHE A 42 -2.19 2.88 2.63
N HIS A 43 -3.01 3.76 2.06
CA HIS A 43 -2.62 4.71 1.02
C HIS A 43 -1.96 5.95 1.63
N ALA A 44 -0.64 5.98 1.70
CA ALA A 44 0.10 7.02 2.42
C ALA A 44 1.42 7.38 1.74
N GLU A 45 1.96 8.57 2.00
CA GLU A 45 3.25 8.99 1.43
C GLU A 45 4.42 8.65 2.36
N ALA A 46 4.33 9.05 3.64
CA ALA A 46 5.45 8.90 4.56
C ALA A 46 5.68 7.44 5.00
N THR A 47 6.89 6.93 4.76
CA THR A 47 7.31 5.59 5.21
C THR A 47 7.19 5.41 6.72
N SER A 48 7.48 6.46 7.51
CA SER A 48 7.31 6.44 8.96
C SER A 48 5.86 6.20 9.39
N GLU A 49 4.89 6.83 8.72
CA GLU A 49 3.47 6.66 8.99
C GLU A 49 3.01 5.24 8.62
N LYS A 50 3.49 4.71 7.48
CA LYS A 50 3.20 3.33 7.06
C LYS A 50 3.76 2.28 8.00
N ILE A 51 5.01 2.42 8.43
CA ILE A 51 5.66 1.49 9.37
C ILE A 51 4.94 1.56 10.72
N ALA A 52 4.58 2.76 11.18
CA ALA A 52 3.80 2.93 12.40
C ALA A 52 2.43 2.24 12.30
N MET A 53 1.71 2.37 11.17
CA MET A 53 0.44 1.67 10.96
C MET A 53 0.62 0.14 10.95
N GLY A 54 1.68 -0.38 10.33
CA GLY A 54 2.03 -1.80 10.38
C GLY A 54 2.16 -2.32 11.81
N TRP A 55 2.98 -1.64 12.63
CA TRP A 55 3.12 -1.99 14.05
C TRP A 55 1.85 -1.79 14.87
N TYR A 56 1.07 -0.75 14.56
CA TYR A 56 -0.19 -0.48 15.24
C TYR A 56 -1.19 -1.61 14.98
N ALA A 57 -1.29 -2.10 13.74
CA ALA A 57 -2.26 -3.10 13.34
C ALA A 57 -1.79 -4.56 13.56
N ASP A 58 -0.53 -4.78 13.95
CA ASP A 58 0.05 -6.13 14.13
C ASP A 58 -0.79 -6.98 15.10
N GLY A 59 -1.20 -8.16 14.65
CA GLY A 59 -2.07 -9.09 15.37
C GLY A 59 -3.56 -8.74 15.36
N ARG A 60 -3.95 -7.63 14.71
CA ARG A 60 -5.36 -7.19 14.59
C ARG A 60 -5.91 -7.31 13.18
N VAL A 61 -5.03 -7.49 12.19
CA VAL A 61 -5.36 -7.70 10.77
C VAL A 61 -4.44 -8.76 10.17
N SER A 62 -4.89 -9.41 9.10
CA SER A 62 -4.09 -10.38 8.34
C SER A 62 -2.92 -9.71 7.61
N ALA A 63 -3.16 -8.53 7.03
CA ALA A 63 -2.13 -7.81 6.27
C ALA A 63 -2.32 -6.29 6.30
N VAL A 64 -1.21 -5.56 6.28
CA VAL A 64 -1.13 -4.12 6.01
C VAL A 64 -0.27 -3.91 4.77
N ILE A 65 -0.90 -3.52 3.67
CA ILE A 65 -0.27 -3.32 2.37
C ILE A 65 -0.25 -1.83 2.09
N GLY A 66 0.94 -1.22 2.09
CA GLY A 66 1.07 0.18 1.71
C GLY A 66 0.91 0.39 0.21
N THR A 67 0.34 1.54 -0.17
CA THR A 67 0.23 2.03 -1.56
C THR A 67 0.57 3.52 -1.61
N HIS A 68 0.50 4.14 -2.81
CA HIS A 68 0.66 5.57 -3.14
C HIS A 68 1.98 5.95 -3.81
N THR A 69 3.14 5.47 -3.33
CA THR A 69 4.43 6.01 -3.79
C THR A 69 4.85 5.50 -5.17
N HIS A 70 4.12 4.50 -5.70
CA HIS A 70 4.30 3.84 -6.99
C HIS A 70 5.61 3.04 -7.15
N ILE A 71 6.46 2.99 -6.12
CA ILE A 71 7.72 2.23 -6.13
C ILE A 71 7.61 1.08 -5.13
N GLN A 72 7.65 -0.16 -5.61
CA GLN A 72 7.59 -1.34 -4.76
C GLN A 72 8.80 -1.39 -3.81
N THR A 73 8.54 -1.58 -2.52
CA THR A 73 9.59 -1.73 -1.50
C THR A 73 9.97 -3.20 -1.32
N ALA A 74 11.18 -3.45 -0.81
CA ALA A 74 11.73 -4.80 -0.58
C ALA A 74 11.76 -5.16 0.93
N ASP A 75 10.80 -4.65 1.69
CA ASP A 75 10.68 -4.83 3.14
C ASP A 75 9.50 -5.73 3.53
N ASP A 76 8.99 -6.51 2.58
CA ASP A 76 7.92 -7.46 2.80
C ASP A 76 8.30 -8.48 3.88
N ARG A 77 7.43 -8.61 4.89
CA ARG A 77 7.67 -9.49 6.03
C ARG A 77 6.38 -9.82 6.77
N ILE A 78 6.46 -10.83 7.62
CA ILE A 78 5.46 -11.09 8.65
C ILE A 78 5.94 -10.44 9.95
N LEU A 79 5.06 -9.66 10.59
CA LEU A 79 5.31 -9.01 11.87
C LEU A 79 5.13 -10.01 13.03
N HIS A 80 5.48 -9.60 14.25
CA HIS A 80 5.66 -10.52 15.37
C HIS A 80 4.36 -11.23 15.77
N GLN A 81 3.20 -10.59 15.56
CA GLN A 81 1.89 -11.15 15.90
C GLN A 81 1.16 -11.74 14.68
N GLY A 82 1.85 -11.93 13.55
CA GLY A 82 1.33 -12.67 12.41
C GLY A 82 0.71 -11.83 11.30
N THR A 83 0.81 -10.49 11.36
CA THR A 83 0.35 -9.62 10.27
C THR A 83 1.40 -9.53 9.16
N ALA A 84 1.00 -9.78 7.90
CA ALA A 84 1.85 -9.48 6.74
C ALA A 84 1.98 -7.96 6.53
N TYR A 85 3.15 -7.51 6.11
CA TYR A 85 3.44 -6.08 5.95
C TYR A 85 4.34 -5.83 4.74
N VAL A 86 4.07 -4.75 4.00
CA VAL A 86 5.00 -4.14 3.03
C VAL A 86 4.77 -2.62 2.99
N THR A 87 5.84 -1.83 2.91
CA THR A 87 5.73 -0.36 2.90
C THR A 87 5.07 0.18 1.63
N ASP A 88 5.36 -0.36 0.45
CA ASP A 88 4.59 -0.03 -0.75
C ASP A 88 4.59 -1.23 -1.71
N VAL A 89 3.41 -1.61 -2.19
CA VAL A 89 3.27 -2.68 -3.17
C VAL A 89 3.73 -2.27 -4.56
N GLY A 90 3.88 -0.96 -4.82
CA GLY A 90 4.25 -0.39 -6.10
C GLY A 90 3.05 -0.10 -7.01
N MET A 91 3.34 0.34 -8.23
CA MET A 91 2.34 0.63 -9.26
C MET A 91 2.25 -0.49 -10.29
N THR A 92 1.04 -0.77 -10.78
CA THR A 92 0.86 -1.46 -12.06
C THR A 92 0.65 -0.42 -13.16
N GLY A 93 1.62 -0.27 -14.06
CA GLY A 93 1.61 0.81 -15.04
C GLY A 93 2.96 0.97 -15.77
N PRO A 94 3.10 2.05 -16.57
CA PRO A 94 4.32 2.32 -17.33
C PRO A 94 5.55 2.47 -16.42
N TYR A 95 6.53 1.59 -16.57
CA TYR A 95 7.74 1.56 -15.73
C TYR A 95 8.83 2.48 -16.27
N ASP A 96 8.93 2.62 -17.60
CA ASP A 96 9.80 3.61 -18.24
C ASP A 96 9.18 5.02 -18.21
N SER A 97 8.94 5.51 -16.99
CA SER A 97 8.21 6.73 -16.72
C SER A 97 8.70 7.37 -15.41
N VAL A 98 8.20 8.56 -15.09
CA VAL A 98 8.31 9.11 -13.73
C VAL A 98 6.96 8.92 -13.05
N ILE A 99 6.84 7.87 -12.23
CA ILE A 99 5.66 7.62 -11.40
C ILE A 99 4.37 7.46 -12.25
N GLY A 100 4.50 6.86 -13.44
CA GLY A 100 3.41 6.66 -14.42
C GLY A 100 3.24 7.79 -15.44
N THR A 101 3.99 8.88 -15.30
CA THR A 101 3.92 10.06 -16.16
C THR A 101 5.08 10.09 -17.16
N ASN A 102 4.82 10.61 -18.36
CA ASN A 102 5.85 10.84 -19.38
C ASN A 102 7.05 11.61 -18.79
N LYS A 103 8.27 11.10 -19.06
CA LYS A 103 9.52 11.59 -18.49
C LYS A 103 9.79 13.05 -18.89
N GLU A 104 9.55 13.39 -20.15
CA GLU A 104 9.84 14.71 -20.70
C GLU A 104 9.01 15.80 -20.02
N ASP A 105 7.72 15.54 -19.78
CA ASP A 105 6.84 16.50 -19.09
C ASP A 105 7.34 16.77 -17.65
N VAL A 106 7.68 15.71 -16.91
CA VAL A 106 8.13 15.81 -15.52
C VAL A 106 9.50 16.51 -15.42
N LEU A 107 10.45 16.15 -16.29
CA LEU A 107 11.76 16.78 -16.35
C LEU A 107 11.65 18.27 -16.73
N TYR A 108 10.78 18.62 -17.68
CA TYR A 108 10.54 20.01 -18.03
C TYR A 108 10.06 20.81 -16.81
N ARG A 109 9.06 20.30 -16.06
CA ARG A 109 8.59 20.97 -14.84
C ARG A 109 9.70 21.14 -13.81
N PHE A 110 10.45 20.08 -13.51
CA PHE A 110 11.49 20.14 -12.47
C PHE A 110 12.67 21.05 -12.82
N THR A 111 13.04 21.13 -14.10
CA THR A 111 14.20 21.93 -14.54
C THR A 111 13.86 23.40 -14.80
N THR A 112 12.62 23.69 -15.23
CA THR A 112 12.19 25.06 -15.56
C THR A 112 11.33 25.71 -14.49
N MET A 113 10.75 24.92 -13.58
CA MET A 113 9.73 25.33 -12.61
C MET A 113 8.45 25.91 -13.26
N LEU A 114 8.27 25.72 -14.58
CA LEU A 114 7.08 26.18 -15.30
C LEU A 114 5.96 25.13 -15.29
N PRO A 115 4.68 25.55 -15.36
CA PRO A 115 3.56 24.63 -15.49
C PRO A 115 3.66 23.78 -16.76
N VAL A 116 3.28 22.51 -16.63
CA VAL A 116 3.17 21.55 -17.74
C VAL A 116 1.91 20.72 -17.55
N ARG A 117 1.30 20.27 -18.65
CA ARG A 117 0.22 19.29 -18.60
C ARG A 117 0.81 17.90 -18.67
N TYR A 118 0.65 17.13 -17.60
CA TYR A 118 1.11 15.75 -17.55
C TYR A 118 0.34 14.81 -18.47
N LYS A 119 1.08 13.94 -19.16
CA LYS A 119 0.56 12.83 -19.95
C LYS A 119 0.99 11.51 -19.33
N VAL A 120 0.08 10.54 -19.31
CA VAL A 120 0.39 9.16 -18.91
C VAL A 120 1.35 8.57 -19.93
N ALA A 121 2.43 7.92 -19.45
CA ALA A 121 3.34 7.18 -20.31
C ALA A 121 2.64 5.94 -20.91
N GLN A 122 3.15 5.38 -22.01
CA GLN A 122 2.46 4.28 -22.72
C GLN A 122 3.27 2.99 -22.84
N GLU A 123 4.57 3.03 -22.56
CA GLU A 123 5.48 1.93 -22.81
C GLU A 123 5.90 1.21 -21.53
N GLU A 124 6.40 -0.02 -21.70
CA GLU A 124 6.99 -0.86 -20.65
C GLU A 124 6.13 -0.99 -19.39
N VAL A 125 4.94 -1.58 -19.52
CA VAL A 125 4.06 -1.78 -18.37
C VAL A 125 4.62 -2.88 -17.46
N VAL A 126 4.75 -2.58 -16.17
CA VAL A 126 5.08 -3.55 -15.14
C VAL A 126 3.90 -3.69 -14.19
N LEU A 127 3.55 -4.93 -13.85
CA LEU A 127 2.62 -5.26 -12.79
C LEU A 127 3.38 -5.42 -11.48
N CYS A 128 2.95 -4.68 -10.46
CA CYS A 128 3.43 -4.84 -9.09
C CYS A 128 2.28 -5.32 -8.19
N GLY A 129 2.55 -6.26 -7.30
CA GLY A 129 1.57 -6.87 -6.40
C GLY A 129 2.24 -7.64 -5.26
N VAL A 130 1.41 -8.22 -4.39
CA VAL A 130 1.85 -9.23 -3.42
C VAL A 130 0.92 -10.44 -3.44
N VAL A 131 1.47 -11.61 -3.20
CA VAL A 131 0.72 -12.85 -2.93
C VAL A 131 0.79 -13.12 -1.43
N LEU A 132 -0.37 -13.36 -0.83
CA LEU A 132 -0.52 -13.65 0.59
C LEU A 132 -1.07 -15.07 0.76
N ASP A 133 -0.44 -15.86 1.64
CA ASP A 133 -1.03 -17.09 2.19
C ASP A 133 -1.51 -16.79 3.61
N LEU A 134 -2.78 -17.04 3.89
CA LEU A 134 -3.41 -16.77 5.18
C LEU A 134 -3.88 -18.07 5.83
N ASP A 135 -3.80 -18.13 7.16
CA ASP A 135 -4.35 -19.24 7.91
C ASP A 135 -5.89 -19.18 7.97
N ASP A 136 -6.55 -20.26 7.56
CA ASP A 136 -8.01 -20.37 7.53
C ASP A 136 -8.68 -20.23 8.91
N LYS A 137 -7.96 -20.53 10.00
CA LYS A 137 -8.53 -20.57 11.35
C LYS A 137 -8.39 -19.26 12.10
N ASN A 138 -7.24 -18.60 11.98
CA ASN A 138 -6.94 -17.39 12.77
C ASN A 138 -6.64 -16.15 11.92
N GLY A 139 -6.63 -16.25 10.59
CA GLY A 139 -6.39 -15.11 9.71
C GLY A 139 -4.94 -14.61 9.66
N ASN A 140 -4.01 -15.22 10.41
CA ASN A 140 -2.60 -14.81 10.38
C ASN A 140 -1.98 -15.11 9.01
N ALA A 141 -1.08 -14.24 8.57
CA ALA A 141 -0.28 -14.50 7.40
C ALA A 141 0.75 -15.61 7.64
N LYS A 142 0.84 -16.54 6.70
CA LYS A 142 1.85 -17.60 6.62
C LYS A 142 3.01 -17.20 5.70
N SER A 143 2.70 -16.46 4.64
CA SER A 143 3.70 -15.89 3.73
C SER A 143 3.19 -14.58 3.10
N ILE A 144 4.15 -13.76 2.68
CA ILE A 144 3.97 -12.64 1.77
C ILE A 144 5.08 -12.75 0.72
N GLU A 145 4.71 -12.66 -0.55
CA GLU A 145 5.66 -12.70 -1.66
C GLU A 145 5.38 -11.55 -2.62
N ARG A 146 6.41 -10.74 -2.91
CA ARG A 146 6.30 -9.67 -3.90
C ARG A 146 6.20 -10.22 -5.31
N VAL A 147 5.31 -9.63 -6.09
CA VAL A 147 5.18 -9.84 -7.54
C VAL A 147 5.61 -8.57 -8.23
N GLN A 148 6.57 -8.69 -9.15
CA GLN A 148 6.93 -7.64 -10.08
C GLN A 148 7.26 -8.28 -11.43
N ILE A 149 6.37 -8.12 -12.41
CA ILE A 149 6.50 -8.78 -13.71
C ILE A 149 6.19 -7.80 -14.85
N PRO A 150 6.92 -7.86 -15.97
CA PRO A 150 6.56 -7.11 -17.18
C PRO A 150 5.25 -7.66 -17.77
N LEU A 151 4.42 -6.78 -18.33
CA LEU A 151 3.17 -7.09 -19.04
C LEU A 151 3.30 -6.95 -20.56
#